data_AF-A0A7V8EIZ5-F1
#
_entry.id   AF-A0A7V8EIZ5-F1
#
_cell.length_a   1.000
_cell.length_b   1.000
_cell.length_c   1.000
_cell.angle_alpha   90.00
_cell.angle_beta   90.00
_cell.angle_gamma   90.00
#
_symmetry.space_group_name_H-M   'P 1'
#
loop_
_entity.id
_entity.type
_entity.pdbx_description
1 polymer ?
#
loop_
_entity_poly.entity_id
_entity_poly.type
_entity_poly.pdbx_seq_one_letter_code
_entity_poly.pdbx_strand_id
1 'polypeptide(L)'
;MSTYKRTFVQTSRAWYATSALENDAHERFIVSVETGESYQGEFEITWPKTSHAGSAELRVLDDGWRALSLCHDLVAVVAASGSEKLTVVAFKEHLTNLGFEDATDTERQST
;
A
#
# COMPACT_ATOMS: atom_id res chain seq x y z
N MET A 1 18.83 13.02 -2.61
CA MET A 1 18.30 11.73 -2.12
C MET A 1 17.16 12.07 -1.18
N SER A 2 15.93 11.72 -1.54
CA SER A 2 14.76 12.13 -0.75
C SER A 2 14.80 11.50 0.64
N THR A 3 14.70 12.35 1.66
CA THR A 3 14.90 12.07 3.10
C THR A 3 13.64 11.46 3.72
N TYR A 4 12.99 10.54 3.01
CA TYR A 4 11.69 10.00 3.40
C TYR A 4 11.77 8.49 3.56
N LYS A 5 11.30 8.00 4.71
CA LYS A 5 11.09 6.58 4.93
C LYS A 5 9.71 6.22 4.39
N ARG A 6 9.65 5.19 3.56
CA ARG A 6 8.41 4.74 2.93
C ARG A 6 8.24 3.27 3.27
N THR A 7 7.11 2.93 3.86
CA THR A 7 6.82 1.57 4.28
C THR A 7 5.48 1.12 3.72
N PHE A 8 5.26 -0.18 3.70
CA PHE A 8 3.95 -0.72 3.40
C PHE A 8 3.59 -1.88 4.34
N VAL A 9 2.29 -2.06 4.55
CA VAL A 9 1.71 -3.22 5.24
C VAL A 9 0.76 -3.92 4.28
N GLN A 10 0.98 -5.22 4.06
CA GLN A 10 0.07 -6.09 3.32
C GLN A 10 -0.91 -6.74 4.29
N THR A 11 -2.17 -6.31 4.24
CA THR A 11 -3.20 -6.66 5.21
C THR A 11 -3.47 -8.18 5.24
N SER A 12 -3.41 -8.89 4.12
CA SER A 12 -3.64 -10.36 4.10
C SER A 12 -2.58 -11.17 4.84
N ARG A 13 -1.41 -10.57 5.07
CA ARG A 13 -0.27 -11.19 5.75
C ARG A 13 -0.12 -10.71 7.18
N ALA A 14 -0.78 -9.61 7.56
CA ALA A 14 -0.73 -9.08 8.92
C ALA A 14 -1.60 -9.91 9.86
N TRP A 15 -1.02 -10.44 10.94
CA TRP A 15 -1.73 -11.37 11.84
C TRP A 15 -3.00 -10.78 12.47
N TYR A 16 -3.00 -9.45 12.67
CA TYR A 16 -4.09 -8.71 13.30
C TYR A 16 -5.18 -8.25 12.32
N ALA A 17 -4.93 -8.35 11.00
CA ALA A 17 -5.76 -7.69 10.01
C ALA A 17 -6.58 -8.67 9.14
N THR A 18 -6.43 -9.98 9.36
CA THR A 18 -7.13 -11.03 8.61
C THR A 18 -8.66 -10.90 8.71
N SER A 19 -9.19 -10.53 9.88
CA SER A 19 -10.64 -10.34 10.08
C SER A 19 -11.18 -9.09 9.38
N ALA A 20 -10.35 -8.08 9.14
CA ALA A 20 -10.75 -6.85 8.43
C ALA A 20 -10.93 -7.07 6.92
N LEU A 21 -10.37 -8.14 6.36
CA LEU A 21 -10.50 -8.50 4.94
C LEU A 21 -11.75 -9.31 4.62
N GLU A 22 -12.39 -9.93 5.61
CA GLU A 22 -13.52 -10.84 5.34
C GLU A 22 -14.71 -10.13 4.69
N ASN A 23 -14.92 -8.84 4.96
CA ASN A 23 -16.11 -8.13 4.51
C ASN A 23 -15.89 -7.27 3.24
N ASP A 24 -14.72 -6.64 3.06
CA ASP A 24 -14.61 -5.52 2.10
C ASP A 24 -13.62 -5.74 0.93
N ALA A 25 -12.51 -6.46 1.12
CA ALA A 25 -11.46 -6.57 0.10
C ALA A 25 -10.83 -7.96 0.06
N HIS A 26 -10.33 -8.37 -1.11
CA HIS A 26 -9.48 -9.54 -1.25
C HIS A 26 -8.06 -9.25 -0.75
N GLU A 27 -7.59 -8.02 -0.93
CA GLU A 27 -6.29 -7.56 -0.46
C GLU A 27 -6.29 -6.05 -0.22
N ARG A 28 -5.44 -5.60 0.71
CA ARG A 28 -5.15 -4.19 0.96
C ARG A 28 -3.67 -3.99 1.24
N PHE A 29 -3.12 -2.92 0.68
CA PHE A 29 -1.82 -2.38 1.02
C PHE A 29 -2.03 -1.01 1.64
N ILE A 30 -1.50 -0.83 2.85
CA ILE A 30 -1.41 0.48 3.50
C ILE A 30 0.00 0.99 3.26
N VAL A 31 0.15 2.15 2.64
CA VAL A 31 1.44 2.76 2.33
C VAL A 31 1.61 4.00 3.21
N SER A 32 2.68 4.02 3.99
CA SER A 32 2.97 5.11 4.94
C SER A 32 4.25 5.83 4.54
N VAL A 33 4.26 7.15 4.73
CA VAL A 33 5.41 8.01 4.42
C VAL A 33 5.80 8.84 5.64
N GLU A 34 7.09 8.85 5.97
CA GLU A 34 7.67 9.57 7.11
C GLU A 34 8.85 10.42 6.65
N THR A 35 9.06 11.56 7.29
CA THR A 35 10.24 12.44 7.10
C THR A 35 10.96 12.61 8.43
N GLY A 36 12.08 11.92 8.63
CA GLY A 36 12.71 11.84 9.95
C GLY A 36 11.72 11.25 10.97
N GLU A 37 11.42 11.99 12.04
CA GLU A 37 10.43 11.60 13.05
C GLU A 37 9.00 12.09 12.76
N SER A 38 8.77 12.75 11.61
CA SER A 38 7.47 13.34 11.26
C SER A 38 6.68 12.47 10.28
N TYR A 39 5.54 11.95 10.73
CA TYR A 39 4.57 11.26 9.87
C TYR A 39 3.97 12.21 8.84
N GLN A 40 3.96 11.81 7.56
CA GLN A 40 3.44 12.62 6.45
C GLN A 40 2.05 12.17 5.98
N GLY A 41 1.56 11.03 6.45
CA GLY A 41 0.28 10.44 6.06
C GLY A 41 0.42 9.01 5.55
N GLU A 42 -0.74 8.43 5.21
CA GLU A 42 -0.84 7.14 4.54
C GLU A 42 -1.95 7.13 3.50
N PHE A 43 -1.86 6.20 2.57
CA PHE A 43 -2.92 5.91 1.62
C PHE A 43 -3.03 4.41 1.42
N GLU A 44 -4.18 3.96 0.94
CA GLU A 44 -4.44 2.54 0.73
C GLU A 44 -4.58 2.22 -0.76
N ILE A 45 -4.06 1.07 -1.16
CA ILE A 45 -4.44 0.41 -2.41
C ILE A 45 -5.20 -0.86 -2.05
N THR A 46 -6.41 -1.01 -2.58
CA THR A 46 -7.29 -2.15 -2.29
C THR A 46 -7.66 -2.92 -3.55
N TRP A 47 -7.84 -4.24 -3.43
CA TRP A 47 -8.46 -5.08 -4.45
C TRP A 47 -9.82 -5.58 -3.94
N PRO A 48 -10.92 -4.87 -4.25
CA PRO A 48 -12.25 -5.22 -3.75
C PRO A 48 -12.74 -6.55 -4.33
N LYS A 49 -13.49 -7.32 -3.52
CA LYS A 49 -14.07 -8.60 -3.95
C LYS A 49 -15.10 -8.44 -5.07
N THR A 50 -15.76 -7.29 -5.15
CA THR A 50 -16.87 -7.01 -6.06
C THR A 50 -16.47 -6.20 -7.31
N SER A 51 -15.19 -5.88 -7.48
CA SER A 51 -14.75 -5.09 -8.63
C SER A 51 -15.02 -5.83 -9.94
N HIS A 52 -15.74 -5.17 -10.86
CA HIS A 52 -16.22 -5.72 -12.13
C HIS A 52 -15.09 -6.14 -13.10
N ALA A 53 -13.83 -5.87 -12.76
CA ALA A 53 -12.68 -6.31 -13.52
C ALA A 53 -11.48 -6.73 -12.65
N GLY A 54 -11.62 -6.88 -11.33
CA GLY A 54 -10.45 -7.11 -10.45
C GLY A 54 -9.45 -5.95 -10.49
N SER A 55 -9.97 -4.72 -10.67
CA SER A 55 -9.17 -3.50 -10.65
C SER A 55 -8.74 -3.15 -9.23
N ALA A 56 -7.51 -2.65 -9.10
CA ALA A 56 -7.06 -2.01 -7.87
C ALA A 56 -7.76 -0.64 -7.71
N GLU A 57 -8.06 -0.27 -6.48
CA GLU A 57 -8.61 1.03 -6.12
C GLU A 57 -7.62 1.77 -5.22
N LEU A 58 -7.39 3.05 -5.52
CA LEU A 58 -6.65 3.95 -4.66
C LEU A 58 -7.64 4.63 -3.70
N ARG A 59 -7.40 4.50 -2.39
CA ARG A 59 -8.15 5.22 -1.35
C ARG A 59 -7.19 6.16 -0.65
N VAL A 60 -7.52 7.45 -0.68
CA VAL A 60 -6.73 8.51 -0.04
C VAL A 60 -7.69 9.26 0.89
N LEU A 61 -7.38 9.26 2.18
CA LEU A 61 -8.06 10.11 3.16
C LEU A 61 -7.45 11.52 3.13
N ASP A 62 -8.07 12.48 3.81
CA ASP A 62 -7.68 13.91 3.70
C ASP A 62 -6.20 14.17 4.01
N ASP A 63 -5.61 13.45 4.97
CA ASP A 63 -4.19 13.52 5.33
C ASP A 63 -3.26 12.72 4.41
N GLY A 64 -3.80 11.72 3.70
CA GLY A 64 -3.08 10.84 2.79
C GLY A 64 -2.59 11.50 1.50
N TRP A 65 -3.17 12.63 1.09
CA TRP A 65 -2.78 13.33 -0.15
C TRP A 65 -1.32 13.80 -0.12
N ARG A 66 -0.86 14.25 1.05
CA ARG A 66 0.54 14.67 1.23
C ARG A 66 1.48 13.48 1.05
N ALA A 67 1.19 12.35 1.70
CA ALA A 67 1.97 11.12 1.54
C ALA A 67 1.99 10.64 0.07
N LEU A 68 0.85 10.64 -0.62
CA LEU A 68 0.77 10.27 -2.04
C LEU A 68 1.63 11.19 -2.92
N SER A 69 1.61 12.50 -2.65
CA SER A 69 2.44 13.45 -3.38
C SER A 69 3.94 13.20 -3.24
N LEU A 70 4.40 12.55 -2.16
CA LEU A 70 5.81 12.24 -1.95
C LEU A 70 6.25 10.93 -2.63
N CYS A 71 5.30 10.19 -3.23
CA CYS A 71 5.50 8.90 -3.90
C CYS A 71 5.41 9.03 -5.44
N HIS A 72 6.01 10.07 -6.02
CA HIS A 72 5.95 10.34 -7.46
C HIS A 72 6.45 9.18 -8.33
N ASP A 73 7.47 8.45 -7.85
CA ASP A 73 8.05 7.28 -8.52
C ASP A 73 7.07 6.10 -8.56
N LEU A 74 6.36 5.85 -7.47
CA LEU A 74 5.29 4.85 -7.43
C LEU A 74 4.14 5.21 -8.37
N VAL A 75 3.70 6.48 -8.34
CA VAL A 75 2.66 6.97 -9.24
C VAL A 75 3.09 6.81 -10.70
N ALA A 76 4.33 7.13 -11.03
CA ALA A 76 4.86 7.00 -12.39
C ALA A 76 4.90 5.53 -12.85
N VAL A 77 5.34 4.61 -11.98
CA VAL A 77 5.37 3.17 -12.29
C VAL A 77 3.96 2.62 -12.51
N VAL A 78 3.02 2.95 -11.62
CA VAL A 78 1.62 2.48 -11.75
C VAL A 78 0.97 3.08 -13.00
N ALA A 79 1.24 4.34 -13.33
CA ALA A 79 0.73 4.97 -14.56
C ALA A 79 1.32 4.34 -15.83
N ALA A 80 2.59 3.94 -15.79
CA ALA A 80 3.26 3.28 -16.91
C ALA A 80 2.72 1.88 -17.21
N SER A 81 2.17 1.18 -16.21
CA SER A 81 1.49 -0.12 -16.39
C SER A 81 0.21 -0.01 -17.23
N GLY A 82 -0.32 1.21 -17.46
CA GLY A 82 -1.37 1.48 -18.43
C GLY A 82 -2.69 0.75 -18.13
N SER A 83 -3.25 0.07 -19.15
CA SER A 83 -4.52 -0.67 -19.04
C SER A 83 -4.36 -2.10 -18.51
N GLU A 84 -3.14 -2.54 -18.23
CA GLU A 84 -2.93 -3.86 -17.62
C GLU A 84 -3.44 -3.87 -16.18
N LYS A 85 -4.05 -4.99 -15.77
CA LYS A 85 -4.54 -5.13 -14.41
C LYS A 85 -3.35 -5.17 -13.45
N LEU A 86 -3.18 -4.10 -12.67
CA LEU A 86 -2.25 -4.09 -11.55
C LEU A 86 -2.63 -5.21 -10.58
N THR A 87 -1.82 -6.27 -10.53
CA THR A 87 -2.03 -7.39 -9.62
C THR A 87 -1.40 -7.09 -8.27
N VAL A 88 -1.87 -7.80 -7.23
CA VAL A 88 -1.28 -7.74 -5.88
C VAL A 88 0.22 -8.03 -5.90
N VAL A 89 0.63 -9.05 -6.65
CA VAL A 89 2.04 -9.47 -6.77
C VAL A 89 2.87 -8.38 -7.45
N ALA A 90 2.41 -7.88 -8.60
CA ALA A 90 3.10 -6.82 -9.33
C ALA A 90 3.22 -5.54 -8.49
N PHE A 91 2.16 -5.17 -7.76
CA PHE A 91 2.21 -3.98 -6.89
C PHE A 91 3.26 -4.13 -5.77
N LYS A 92 3.32 -5.29 -5.11
CA LYS A 92 4.34 -5.57 -4.10
C LYS A 92 5.76 -5.51 -4.69
N GLU A 93 5.95 -6.05 -5.89
CA GLU A 93 7.23 -5.98 -6.59
C GLU A 93 7.62 -4.53 -6.91
N HIS A 94 6.69 -3.70 -7.37
CA HIS A 94 6.93 -2.28 -7.59
C HIS A 94 7.34 -1.55 -6.31
N LEU A 95 6.63 -1.77 -5.19
CA LEU A 95 6.98 -1.19 -3.89
C LEU A 95 8.40 -1.59 -3.46
N THR A 96 8.72 -2.89 -3.57
CA THR A 96 10.05 -3.42 -3.21
C THR A 96 11.14 -2.82 -4.09
N ASN A 97 10.93 -2.74 -5.41
CA ASN A 97 11.90 -2.20 -6.37
C ASN A 97 12.13 -0.69 -6.18
N LEU A 98 11.14 0.04 -5.70
CA LEU A 98 11.24 1.46 -5.35
C LEU A 98 11.83 1.69 -3.94
N GLY A 99 12.16 0.62 -3.22
CA GLY A 99 12.80 0.70 -1.90
C GLY A 99 11.83 1.02 -0.76
N PHE A 100 10.54 0.70 -0.91
CA PHE A 100 9.62 0.71 0.23
C PHE A 100 9.92 -0.49 1.15
N GLU A 101 9.95 -0.26 2.45
CA GLU A 101 10.18 -1.33 3.45
C GLU A 101 8.87 -2.07 3.76
N ASP A 102 8.92 -3.41 3.78
CA ASP A 102 7.81 -4.26 4.22
C ASP A 102 7.73 -4.19 5.76
N ALA A 103 6.72 -3.50 6.27
CA ALA A 103 6.43 -3.37 7.71
C ALA A 103 5.32 -4.33 8.15
N THR A 104 4.99 -5.34 7.33
CA THR A 104 3.93 -6.30 7.65
C THR A 104 4.35 -7.19 8.83
N ASP A 105 3.66 -7.03 9.96
CA ASP A 105 3.84 -7.91 11.11
C ASP A 105 3.08 -9.24 10.92
N THR A 106 3.82 -10.30 10.63
CA THR A 106 3.25 -11.62 10.31
C THR A 106 3.09 -12.53 11.53
N GLU A 107 3.63 -12.17 12.69
CA GLU A 107 3.62 -13.02 13.89
C GLU A 107 3.01 -12.30 15.08
N ARG A 108 2.11 -12.98 15.80
CA ARG A 108 1.58 -12.46 17.06
C ARG A 108 2.68 -12.58 18.12
N GLN A 109 3.42 -11.50 18.37
CA GLN A 109 4.35 -11.47 19.49
C GLN A 109 3.57 -11.69 20.78
N SER A 110 3.78 -12.86 21.39
CA SER A 110 3.16 -13.24 22.66
C SER A 110 3.91 -12.52 23.77
N THR A 111 3.39 -11.39 24.24
CA THR A 111 3.76 -10.80 25.54
C THR A 111 3.05 -11.52 26.68
#